data_AF-A0A8T6FF61-F1
#
_entry.id   AF-A0A8T6FF61-F1
#
_cell.length_a   1.000
_cell.length_b   1.000
_cell.length_c   1.000
_cell.angle_alpha   90.00
_cell.angle_beta   90.00
_cell.angle_gamma   90.00
#
_symmetry.space_group_name_H-M   'P 1'
#
loop_
_entity.id
_entity.type
_entity.pdbx_description
1 polymer ?
#
loop_
_entity_poly.entity_id
_entity_poly.type
_entity_poly.pdbx_seq_one_letter_code
_entity_poly.pdbx_strand_id
1 'polypeptide(L)'
;MPSTFTGIQNENEFYSHHYLAEVFAGDIKETIARWRKSASDSPDAPTTPDRALNSLSRPYRRFRQQFAPERRNTNRIALQRDWFRQLLTALGYSYEPANHTPTGNDEDEIPILHAAGTHHGTPNLLILGAYDPEGEDEDPLSLHPHPHP
;
A
#
# COMPACT_ATOMS: atom_id res chain seq x y z
N MET A 1 -5.13 -10.51 -28.63
CA MET A 1 -4.65 -9.21 -28.13
C MET A 1 -3.89 -9.49 -26.84
N PRO A 2 -2.63 -9.07 -26.68
CA PRO A 2 -1.93 -9.24 -25.41
C PRO A 2 -2.69 -8.50 -24.31
N SER A 3 -2.88 -9.18 -23.18
CA SER A 3 -3.58 -8.65 -22.00
C SER A 3 -2.80 -7.44 -21.46
N THR A 4 -3.33 -6.22 -21.62
CA THR A 4 -2.74 -5.02 -21.01
C THR A 4 -3.35 -4.84 -19.63
N PHE A 5 -2.53 -4.90 -18.58
CA PHE A 5 -2.98 -4.72 -17.20
C PHE A 5 -2.75 -3.27 -16.77
N THR A 6 -3.83 -2.50 -16.65
CA THR A 6 -3.75 -1.12 -16.14
C THR A 6 -3.18 -1.12 -14.72
N GLY A 7 -2.09 -0.37 -14.51
CA GLY A 7 -1.46 -0.21 -13.20
C GLY A 7 -0.46 -1.30 -12.82
N ILE A 8 -0.12 -2.22 -13.74
CA ILE A 8 1.00 -3.17 -13.55
C ILE A 8 2.11 -2.79 -14.51
N GLN A 9 3.27 -2.43 -13.97
CA GLN A 9 4.51 -2.21 -14.71
C GLN A 9 5.52 -3.29 -14.32
N ASN A 10 6.16 -3.89 -15.32
CA ASN A 10 7.18 -4.93 -15.13
C ASN A 10 8.57 -4.32 -15.22
N GLU A 11 8.93 -3.58 -14.18
CA GLU A 11 10.26 -2.98 -14.08
C GLU A 11 11.34 -4.06 -13.94
N ASN A 12 12.46 -3.89 -14.64
CA ASN A 12 13.60 -4.82 -14.65
C ASN A 12 13.30 -6.25 -15.16
N GLU A 13 12.20 -6.46 -15.88
CA GLU A 13 11.83 -7.76 -16.47
C GLU A 13 11.73 -8.92 -15.47
N PHE A 14 11.35 -8.63 -14.22
CA PHE A 14 11.22 -9.65 -13.17
C PHE A 14 10.28 -10.80 -13.58
N TYR A 15 9.21 -10.48 -14.33
CA TYR A 15 8.35 -11.47 -14.97
C TYR A 15 8.62 -11.57 -16.47
N SER A 16 8.59 -12.79 -17.03
CA SER A 16 8.67 -12.96 -18.48
C SER A 16 7.43 -12.40 -19.19
N HIS A 17 7.60 -11.94 -20.43
CA HIS A 17 6.48 -11.47 -21.25
C HIS A 17 5.40 -12.55 -21.42
N HIS A 18 5.80 -13.79 -21.66
CA HIS A 18 4.90 -14.94 -21.80
C HIS A 18 4.07 -15.17 -20.53
N TYR A 19 4.69 -15.07 -19.34
CA TYR A 19 3.96 -15.22 -18.08
C TYR A 19 2.86 -14.15 -17.94
N LEU A 20 3.18 -12.87 -18.17
CA LEU A 20 2.20 -11.79 -18.08
C LEU A 20 1.10 -11.93 -19.13
N ALA A 21 1.45 -12.29 -20.37
CA ALA A 21 0.50 -12.37 -21.46
C ALA A 21 -0.48 -13.56 -21.36
N GLU A 22 0.02 -14.72 -20.92
CA GLU A 22 -0.71 -16.00 -21.06
C GLU A 22 -1.05 -16.68 -19.73
N VAL A 23 -0.22 -16.52 -18.69
CA VAL A 23 -0.36 -17.29 -17.43
C VAL A 23 -1.02 -16.47 -16.33
N PHE A 24 -0.59 -15.21 -16.17
CA PHE A 24 -0.95 -14.35 -15.05
C PHE A 24 -2.46 -14.20 -14.85
N ALA A 25 -3.24 -14.06 -15.94
CA ALA A 25 -4.69 -13.94 -15.86
C ALA A 25 -5.36 -15.19 -15.24
N GLY A 26 -4.81 -16.39 -15.50
CA GLY A 26 -5.28 -17.64 -14.90
C GLY A 26 -5.01 -17.68 -13.40
N ASP A 27 -3.77 -17.40 -13.00
CA ASP A 27 -3.32 -17.46 -11.60
C ASP A 27 -4.08 -16.46 -10.72
N ILE A 28 -4.29 -15.24 -11.21
CA ILE A 28 -5.07 -14.22 -10.51
C ILE A 28 -6.53 -14.62 -10.39
N LYS A 29 -7.12 -15.21 -11.43
CA LYS A 29 -8.51 -15.69 -11.38
C LYS A 29 -8.69 -16.79 -10.34
N GLU A 30 -7.76 -17.72 -10.25
CA GLU A 30 -7.78 -18.78 -9.22
C GLU A 30 -7.63 -18.18 -7.81
N THR A 31 -6.69 -17.25 -7.64
CA THR A 31 -6.47 -16.55 -6.37
C THR A 31 -7.72 -15.82 -5.89
N ILE A 32 -8.38 -15.06 -6.77
CA ILE A 32 -9.63 -14.35 -6.46
C ILE A 32 -10.75 -15.34 -6.11
N ALA A 33 -10.86 -16.45 -6.85
CA ALA A 33 -11.86 -17.49 -6.56
C ALA A 33 -11.65 -18.10 -5.17
N ARG A 34 -10.40 -18.33 -4.77
CA ARG A 34 -10.03 -18.85 -3.46
C ARG A 34 -10.44 -17.90 -2.34
N TRP A 35 -10.19 -16.60 -2.48
CA TRP A 35 -10.64 -15.59 -1.51
C TRP A 35 -12.16 -15.57 -1.37
N ARG A 36 -12.89 -15.58 -2.49
CA ARG A 36 -14.37 -15.57 -2.48
C ARG A 36 -14.94 -16.81 -1.80
N LYS A 37 -14.36 -17.98 -2.06
CA LYS A 37 -14.76 -19.23 -1.41
C LYS A 37 -14.49 -19.19 0.10
N SER A 38 -13.30 -18.76 0.50
CA SER A 38 -12.98 -18.62 1.93
C SER A 38 -13.93 -17.66 2.65
N ALA A 39 -14.37 -16.59 1.99
CA ALA A 39 -15.31 -15.63 2.55
C ALA A 39 -16.77 -16.14 2.60
N SER A 40 -17.14 -17.17 1.83
CA SER A 40 -18.47 -17.78 1.88
C SER A 40 -18.57 -18.93 2.89
N ASP A 41 -17.45 -19.58 3.20
CA ASP A 41 -17.42 -20.82 3.99
C ASP A 41 -17.61 -20.60 5.50
N SER A 42 -17.46 -19.37 6.00
CA SER A 42 -17.73 -19.02 7.40
C SER A 42 -18.32 -17.61 7.53
N PRO A 43 -19.33 -17.40 8.39
CA PRO A 43 -19.84 -16.06 8.68
C PRO A 43 -18.81 -15.15 9.37
N ASP A 44 -17.80 -15.74 10.03
CA ASP A 44 -16.68 -15.02 10.66
C ASP A 44 -15.46 -14.90 9.72
N ALA A 45 -15.60 -15.29 8.45
CA ALA A 45 -14.50 -15.22 7.51
C ALA A 45 -14.06 -13.77 7.23
N PRO A 46 -12.75 -13.53 7.03
CA PRO A 46 -12.25 -12.21 6.69
C PRO A 46 -12.86 -11.72 5.37
N THR A 47 -13.13 -10.42 5.31
CA THR A 47 -13.61 -9.77 4.07
C THR A 47 -12.57 -9.92 2.98
N THR A 48 -13.01 -10.19 1.74
CA THR A 48 -12.09 -10.31 0.61
C THR A 48 -11.38 -8.97 0.33
N PRO A 49 -10.12 -8.97 -0.14
CA PRO A 49 -9.36 -7.74 -0.33
C PRO A 49 -10.07 -6.70 -1.23
N ASP A 50 -10.76 -7.14 -2.28
CA ASP A 50 -11.53 -6.28 -3.18
C ASP A 50 -12.72 -5.61 -2.47
N ARG A 51 -13.39 -6.30 -1.55
CA ARG A 51 -14.48 -5.73 -0.75
C ARG A 51 -13.96 -4.80 0.33
N ALA A 52 -12.87 -5.18 1.00
CA ALA A 52 -12.22 -4.35 2.01
C ALA A 52 -11.79 -3.01 1.40
N LEU A 53 -11.13 -3.03 0.23
CA LEU A 53 -10.77 -1.82 -0.51
C LEU A 53 -11.99 -1.02 -0.98
N ASN A 54 -13.02 -1.68 -1.53
CA ASN A 54 -14.25 -0.99 -1.96
C ASN A 54 -14.95 -0.26 -0.80
N SER A 55 -14.88 -0.82 0.42
CA SER A 55 -15.45 -0.21 1.62
C SER A 55 -14.81 1.15 1.96
N LEU A 56 -13.55 1.35 1.56
CA LEU A 56 -12.81 2.60 1.77
C LEU A 56 -13.23 3.75 0.83
N SER A 57 -14.11 3.51 -0.15
CA SER A 57 -14.57 4.56 -1.08
C SER A 57 -15.23 5.77 -0.38
N ARG A 58 -15.98 5.54 0.70
CA ARG A 58 -16.59 6.61 1.51
C ARG A 58 -15.54 7.31 2.40
N PRO A 59 -14.74 6.58 3.20
CA PRO A 59 -13.61 7.16 3.93
C PRO A 59 -12.67 7.99 3.05
N TYR A 60 -12.27 7.48 1.88
CA TYR A 60 -11.37 8.17 0.96
C TYR A 60 -11.94 9.51 0.50
N ARG A 61 -13.22 9.56 0.13
CA ARG A 61 -13.87 10.83 -0.26
C ARG A 61 -13.91 11.83 0.89
N ARG A 62 -14.19 11.37 2.11
CA ARG A 62 -14.15 12.22 3.31
C ARG A 62 -12.75 12.75 3.57
N PHE A 63 -11.74 11.88 3.49
CA PHE A 63 -10.34 12.25 3.59
C PHE A 63 -9.99 13.33 2.56
N ARG A 64 -10.28 13.13 1.26
CA ARG A 64 -10.01 14.12 0.21
C ARG A 64 -10.72 15.45 0.45
N GLN A 65 -11.96 15.44 0.93
CA GLN A 65 -12.72 16.65 1.26
C GLN A 65 -12.11 17.43 2.42
N GLN A 66 -11.55 16.75 3.42
CA GLN A 66 -10.89 17.38 4.56
C GLN A 66 -9.46 17.82 4.24
N PHE A 67 -8.75 17.04 3.43
CA PHE A 67 -7.36 17.27 3.08
C PHE A 67 -7.17 18.42 2.09
N ALA A 68 -8.04 18.55 1.08
CA ALA A 68 -7.91 19.58 0.04
C ALA A 68 -7.89 21.04 0.57
N PRO A 69 -8.78 21.45 1.51
CA PRO A 69 -8.75 22.81 2.06
C PRO A 69 -7.75 23.00 3.20
N GLU A 70 -7.17 21.93 3.77
CA GLU A 70 -6.30 22.02 4.95
C GLU A 70 -4.90 22.51 4.57
N ARG A 71 -4.47 23.58 5.25
CA ARG A 71 -3.19 24.28 5.00
C ARG A 71 -2.18 24.08 6.12
N ARG A 72 -2.61 23.61 7.29
CA ARG A 72 -1.71 23.33 8.42
C ARG A 72 -1.06 21.97 8.22
N ASN A 73 0.26 21.95 8.02
CA ASN A 73 1.02 20.72 7.79
C ASN A 73 0.78 19.66 8.88
N THR A 74 0.70 20.05 10.15
CA THR A 74 0.40 19.13 11.25
C THR A 74 -0.95 18.42 11.10
N ASN A 75 -1.98 19.15 10.68
CA ASN A 75 -3.31 18.59 10.43
C ASN A 75 -3.34 17.73 9.16
N ARG A 76 -2.62 18.15 8.09
CA ARG A 76 -2.48 17.36 6.85
C ARG A 76 -1.87 15.99 7.15
N ILE A 77 -0.76 15.98 7.90
CA ILE A 77 -0.08 14.76 8.33
C ILE A 77 -1.02 13.88 9.16
N ALA A 78 -1.76 14.46 10.10
CA ALA A 78 -2.71 13.71 10.94
C ALA A 78 -3.84 13.06 10.12
N LEU A 79 -4.46 13.81 9.20
CA LEU A 79 -5.49 13.30 8.29
C LEU A 79 -4.97 12.17 7.40
N GLN A 80 -3.74 12.32 6.90
CA GLN A 80 -3.10 11.32 6.05
C GLN A 80 -2.76 10.04 6.82
N ARG A 81 -2.22 10.17 8.04
CA ARG A 81 -1.93 9.02 8.92
C ARG A 81 -3.19 8.25 9.28
N ASP A 82 -4.29 8.94 9.55
CA ASP A 82 -5.57 8.27 9.80
C ASP A 82 -6.09 7.52 8.56
N TRP A 83 -5.96 8.13 7.38
CA TRP A 83 -6.27 7.47 6.12
C TRP A 83 -5.38 6.22 5.89
N PHE A 84 -4.06 6.34 6.08
CA PHE A 84 -3.14 5.22 5.94
C PHE A 84 -3.46 4.07 6.88
N ARG A 85 -3.82 4.34 8.13
CA ARG A 85 -4.27 3.30 9.06
C ARG A 85 -5.44 2.49 8.50
N GLN A 86 -6.45 3.16 7.96
CA GLN A 86 -7.61 2.50 7.36
C GLN A 86 -7.23 1.70 6.10
N LEU A 87 -6.36 2.27 5.26
CA LEU A 87 -5.85 1.62 4.05
C LEU A 87 -5.04 0.36 4.36
N LEU A 88 -4.06 0.44 5.27
CA LEU A 88 -3.22 -0.70 5.67
C LEU A 88 -4.09 -1.81 6.25
N THR A 89 -5.04 -1.47 7.12
CA THR A 89 -5.96 -2.44 7.72
C THR A 89 -6.76 -3.18 6.63
N ALA A 90 -7.26 -2.47 5.61
CA ALA A 90 -7.99 -3.09 4.51
C ALA A 90 -7.11 -3.98 3.61
N LEU A 91 -5.81 -3.68 3.54
CA LEU A 91 -4.80 -4.49 2.85
C LEU A 91 -4.29 -5.67 3.69
N GLY A 92 -4.72 -5.79 4.95
CA GLY A 92 -4.30 -6.86 5.86
C GLY A 92 -3.01 -6.59 6.62
N TYR A 93 -2.54 -5.35 6.66
CA TYR A 93 -1.35 -4.92 7.39
C TYR A 93 -1.72 -4.16 8.67
N SER A 94 -0.93 -4.34 9.73
CA SER A 94 -1.03 -3.51 10.93
C SER A 94 -0.49 -2.11 10.67
N TYR A 95 -1.02 -1.11 11.37
CA TYR A 95 -0.46 0.25 11.37
C TYR A 95 0.47 0.41 12.58
N GLU A 96 1.77 0.27 12.36
CA GLU A 96 2.82 0.26 13.38
C GLU A 96 3.96 1.19 12.92
N PRO A 97 3.74 2.52 12.98
CA PRO A 97 4.72 3.47 12.50
C PRO A 97 5.97 3.44 13.38
N ALA A 98 7.13 3.42 12.74
CA ALA A 98 8.44 3.40 13.40
C ALA A 98 9.49 4.04 12.48
N ASN A 99 10.63 4.44 13.04
CA ASN A 99 11.81 4.74 12.23
C ASN A 99 12.52 3.42 11.93
N HIS A 100 12.92 3.24 10.67
CA HIS A 100 13.70 2.09 10.22
C HIS A 100 15.03 2.57 9.65
N THR A 101 16.12 1.93 10.07
CA THR A 101 17.46 2.19 9.56
C THR A 101 17.76 1.21 8.42
N PRO A 102 17.95 1.69 7.17
CA PRO A 102 18.28 0.83 6.05
C PRO A 102 19.60 0.09 6.28
N THR A 103 19.66 -1.17 5.88
CA THR A 103 20.90 -1.95 5.99
C THR A 103 22.02 -1.33 5.15
N GLY A 104 23.16 -1.03 5.77
CA GLY A 104 24.32 -0.42 5.11
C GLY A 104 24.37 1.10 5.19
N ASN A 105 23.42 1.73 5.88
CA ASN A 105 23.48 3.15 6.21
C ASN A 105 22.92 3.37 7.62
N ASP A 106 23.82 3.43 8.60
CA ASP A 106 23.47 3.55 10.02
C ASP A 106 23.11 4.99 10.44
N GLU A 107 23.26 5.98 9.54
CA GLU A 107 23.02 7.40 9.83
C GLU A 107 21.63 7.87 9.38
N ASP A 108 21.04 7.20 8.39
CA ASP A 108 19.74 7.59 7.84
C ASP A 108 18.59 6.77 8.44
N GLU A 109 17.62 7.46 9.05
CA GLU A 109 16.37 6.86 9.51
C GLU A 109 15.22 7.24 8.57
N ILE A 110 14.48 6.23 8.10
CA ILE A 110 13.27 6.43 7.29
C ILE A 110 12.01 6.11 8.09
N PRO A 111 11.00 7.01 8.09
CA PRO A 111 9.71 6.75 8.73
C PRO A 111 8.93 5.70 7.95
N ILE A 112 8.70 4.54 8.55
CA ILE A 112 7.84 3.50 7.99
C ILE A 112 6.47 3.53 8.68
N LEU A 113 5.45 3.04 7.97
CA LEU A 113 4.10 2.82 8.50
C LEU A 113 3.93 1.39 9.05
N HIS A 114 4.69 0.45 8.48
CA HIS A 114 4.74 -0.95 8.91
C HIS A 114 5.95 -1.65 8.27
N ALA A 115 6.50 -2.63 8.98
CA ALA A 115 7.46 -3.58 8.45
C ALA A 115 6.87 -4.99 8.58
N ALA A 116 6.85 -5.75 7.48
CA ALA A 116 6.25 -7.08 7.45
C ALA A 116 7.23 -8.15 6.95
N GLY A 117 7.06 -9.35 7.51
CA GLY A 117 7.92 -10.49 7.28
C GLY A 117 9.30 -10.33 7.90
N THR A 118 10.07 -11.41 7.96
CA THR A 118 11.45 -11.38 8.41
C THR A 118 12.22 -12.46 7.68
N HIS A 119 13.31 -12.08 7.02
CA HIS A 119 14.28 -13.00 6.42
C HIS A 119 15.67 -12.56 6.86
N HIS A 120 16.42 -13.45 7.51
CA HIS A 120 17.74 -13.15 8.08
C HIS A 120 17.81 -11.89 8.97
N GLY A 121 16.74 -11.59 9.71
CA GLY A 121 16.70 -10.45 10.62
C GLY A 121 16.33 -9.11 9.98
N THR A 122 16.08 -9.09 8.67
CA THR A 122 15.59 -7.90 7.94
C THR A 122 14.14 -8.10 7.48
N PRO A 123 13.30 -7.04 7.47
CA PRO A 123 11.96 -7.13 6.93
C PRO A 123 11.98 -7.32 5.41
N ASN A 124 11.04 -8.12 4.89
CA ASN A 124 10.93 -8.37 3.45
C ASN A 124 10.05 -7.34 2.75
N LEU A 125 9.22 -6.63 3.53
CA LEU A 125 8.33 -5.59 3.07
C LEU A 125 8.38 -4.41 4.02
N LEU A 126 8.68 -3.23 3.48
CA LEU A 126 8.54 -1.95 4.16
C LEU A 126 7.39 -1.19 3.51
N ILE A 127 6.50 -0.64 4.33
CA ILE A 127 5.40 0.20 3.88
C ILE A 127 5.72 1.64 4.29
N LEU A 128 5.82 2.52 3.31
CA LEU A 128 6.15 3.93 3.48
C LEU A 128 4.94 4.81 3.15
N GLY A 129 4.78 5.91 3.87
CA GLY A 129 3.79 6.93 3.56
C GLY A 129 4.43 8.03 2.72
N ALA A 130 4.04 8.17 1.46
CA ALA A 130 4.48 9.28 0.63
C ALA A 130 3.71 10.55 1.03
N TYR A 131 4.42 11.60 1.43
CA TYR A 131 3.85 12.91 1.73
C TYR A 131 4.26 13.87 0.63
N ASP A 132 3.29 14.28 -0.19
CA ASP A 132 3.45 15.39 -1.14
C ASP A 132 3.06 16.70 -0.41
N PRO A 133 4.04 17.50 0.07
CA PRO A 133 3.77 18.77 0.73
C PRO A 133 3.07 19.77 -0.18
N GLU A 134 3.37 19.75 -1.47
CA GLU A 134 2.98 20.78 -2.44
C GLU A 134 1.68 20.39 -3.18
N GLY A 135 1.35 19.09 -3.19
CA GLY A 135 0.15 18.57 -3.83
C GLY A 135 0.23 18.61 -5.35
N GLU A 136 1.44 18.56 -5.89
CA GLU A 136 1.73 18.65 -7.32
C GLU A 136 1.67 17.28 -8.03
N ASP A 137 1.20 16.23 -7.35
CA ASP A 137 1.17 14.84 -7.86
C ASP A 137 2.59 14.40 -8.30
N GLU A 138 3.60 14.79 -7.52
CA GLU A 138 4.98 14.33 -7.71
C GLU A 138 5.06 12.81 -7.55
N ASP A 139 6.04 12.20 -8.22
CA ASP A 139 6.32 10.77 -8.06
C ASP A 139 6.63 10.48 -6.58
N PRO A 140 5.85 9.60 -5.91
CA PRO A 140 6.09 9.21 -4.52
C PRO A 140 7.53 8.78 -4.22
N LEU A 141 8.24 8.23 -5.22
CA LEU A 141 9.62 7.76 -5.10
C LEU A 141 10.67 8.85 -5.37
N SER A 142 10.28 10.01 -5.91
CA SER A 142 11.15 11.17 -6.03
C SER A 142 11.14 12.08 -4.79
N LEU A 143 10.23 11.83 -3.84
CA LEU A 143 10.08 12.62 -2.62
C LEU A 143 11.18 12.33 -1.59
N HIS A 144 11.58 13.36 -0.84
CA HIS A 144 12.54 13.21 0.26
C HIS A 144 11.87 12.74 1.55
N PRO A 145 12.43 11.74 2.26
CA PRO A 145 11.86 11.27 3.52
C PRO A 145 11.93 12.36 4.59
N HIS A 146 10.83 12.53 5.33
CA HIS A 146 10.76 13.44 6.48
C HIS A 146 10.78 12.64 7.78
N PRO A 147 11.74 12.85 8.69
CA PRO A 147 11.84 12.06 9.92
C PRO A 147 10.53 12.03 10.72
N HIS A 148 10.23 10.91 11.38
CA HIS A 148 9.12 10.88 12.34
C HIS A 148 9.49 11.77 13.56
N PRO A 149 8.64 12.72 13.97
CA PRO A 149 8.88 13.51 15.18
C PRO A 149 8.71 12.71 16.47
#